data_AF-A0A438X9G6-F1
#
_entry.id   AF-A0A438X9G6-F1
#
_cell.length_a   1.000
_cell.length_b   1.000
_cell.length_c   1.000
_cell.angle_alpha   90.00
_cell.angle_beta   90.00
_cell.angle_gamma   90.00
#
_symmetry.space_group_name_H-M   'P 1'
#
loop_
_entity.id
_entity.type
_entity.pdbx_description
1 polymer ?
#
loop_
_entity_poly.entity_id
_entity_poly.type
_entity_poly.pdbx_seq_one_letter_code
_entity_poly.pdbx_strand_id
1 'polypeptide(L)'
;KHSELNAFLIAAPSYGIEAQNALLKILEEPPNNVCFIMFAKSPNHVLATIKSRLIKEDKRQKIPLKPLDLDLSRLDLKDIYAFLKNLDKENFDSRENQRERIESLLESVNRHKIPLNEQELQAFDLAIKANSSYYKLSYNLLPLLLSLLSKKKTP
;
A
#
# COMPACT_ATOMS: atom_id res chain seq x y z
N LYS A 1 -44.66 4.47 12.97
CA LYS A 1 -43.71 5.57 12.66
C LYS A 1 -42.41 4.92 12.22
N HIS A 2 -42.10 4.96 10.92
CA HIS A 2 -40.74 4.61 10.48
C HIS A 2 -39.82 5.68 11.06
N SER A 3 -38.89 5.28 11.91
CA SER A 3 -37.86 6.19 12.40
C SER A 3 -36.92 6.53 11.25
N GLU A 4 -36.94 7.79 10.80
CA GLU A 4 -36.03 8.26 9.76
C GLU A 4 -34.58 8.17 10.26
N LEU A 5 -33.73 7.50 9.49
CA LEU A 5 -32.31 7.38 9.76
C LEU A 5 -31.61 8.66 9.32
N ASN A 6 -30.93 9.34 10.25
CA ASN A 6 -30.12 10.51 9.97
C ASN A 6 -28.66 10.10 9.72
N ALA A 7 -28.16 10.31 8.50
CA ALA A 7 -26.78 10.01 8.14
C ALA A 7 -25.90 11.26 8.18
N PHE A 8 -24.78 11.20 8.91
CA PHE A 8 -23.75 12.24 8.94
C PHE A 8 -22.51 11.76 8.19
N LEU A 9 -22.17 12.46 7.10
CA LEU A 9 -20.93 12.23 6.37
C LEU A 9 -19.82 13.13 6.91
N ILE A 10 -18.69 12.52 7.24
CA ILE A 10 -17.49 13.21 7.71
C ILE A 10 -16.37 12.89 6.72
N ALA A 11 -15.88 13.91 6.00
CA ALA A 11 -14.78 13.79 5.06
C ALA A 11 -13.76 14.91 5.31
N ALA A 12 -12.52 14.52 5.60
CA ALA A 12 -11.41 15.44 5.78
C ALA A 12 -10.12 14.84 5.18
N PRO A 13 -9.18 15.67 4.70
CA PRO A 13 -7.89 15.19 4.20
C PRO A 13 -7.06 14.51 5.30
N SER A 14 -7.25 14.93 6.55
CA SER A 14 -6.71 14.32 7.78
C SER A 14 -7.61 14.65 8.96
N TYR A 15 -7.53 13.85 10.03
CA TYR A 15 -8.26 14.08 11.27
C TYR A 15 -7.28 14.36 12.40
N GLY A 16 -7.38 15.53 13.03
CA GLY A 16 -6.59 15.84 14.22
C GLY A 16 -6.94 14.93 15.40
N ILE A 17 -5.98 14.68 16.29
CA ILE A 17 -6.17 13.79 17.46
C ILE A 17 -7.36 14.27 18.31
N GLU A 18 -7.47 15.57 18.55
CA GLU A 18 -8.58 16.19 19.30
C GLU A 18 -9.95 15.89 18.66
N ALA A 19 -10.08 16.10 17.34
CA ALA A 19 -11.32 15.84 16.61
C ALA A 19 -11.70 14.35 16.64
N GLN A 20 -10.71 13.47 16.54
CA GLN A 20 -10.93 12.02 16.64
C GLN A 20 -11.37 11.61 18.03
N ASN A 21 -10.74 12.12 19.09
CA ASN A 21 -11.14 11.83 20.46
C ASN A 21 -12.54 12.36 20.79
N ALA A 22 -12.92 13.52 20.25
CA ALA A 22 -14.27 14.07 20.38
C ALA A 22 -15.33 13.14 19.76
N LEU A 23 -15.01 12.48 18.64
CA LEU A 23 -15.91 11.52 17.99
C LEU A 23 -16.09 10.22 18.79
N LEU A 24 -15.17 9.86 19.69
CA LEU A 24 -15.25 8.60 20.45
C LEU A 24 -16.53 8.50 21.27
N LYS A 25 -16.92 9.56 21.98
CA LYS A 25 -18.13 9.56 22.82
C LYS A 25 -19.39 9.29 21.99
N ILE A 26 -19.45 9.84 20.78
CA ILE A 26 -20.59 9.70 19.87
C ILE A 26 -20.62 8.33 19.19
N LEU A 27 -19.44 7.73 18.94
CA LEU A 27 -19.33 6.38 18.38
C LEU A 27 -19.57 5.27 19.42
N GLU A 28 -19.31 5.54 20.71
CA GLU A 28 -19.58 4.61 21.82
C GLU A 28 -21.07 4.45 22.11
N GLU A 29 -21.77 5.58 22.21
CA GLU A 29 -23.21 5.62 22.47
C GLU A 29 -23.87 6.47 21.37
N PRO A 30 -24.08 5.89 20.16
CA PRO A 30 -24.68 6.63 19.08
C PRO A 30 -26.13 7.00 19.42
N PRO A 31 -26.57 8.24 19.10
CA PRO A 31 -27.96 8.61 19.24
C PRO A 31 -28.87 7.69 18.41
N ASN A 32 -30.11 7.49 18.88
CA ASN A 32 -31.09 6.68 18.17
C ASN A 32 -31.29 7.17 16.74
N ASN A 33 -31.28 6.24 15.78
CA ASN A 33 -31.50 6.49 14.35
C ASN A 33 -30.45 7.42 13.72
N VAL A 34 -29.20 7.35 14.18
CA VAL A 34 -28.08 8.08 13.57
C VAL A 34 -27.04 7.12 13.00
N CYS A 35 -26.55 7.41 11.80
CA CYS A 35 -25.43 6.71 11.17
C CYS A 35 -24.30 7.69 10.86
N PHE A 36 -23.07 7.35 11.24
CA PHE A 36 -21.87 8.12 10.90
C PHE A 36 -21.08 7.40 9.82
N ILE A 37 -20.75 8.12 8.75
CA ILE A 37 -19.93 7.62 7.64
C ILE A 37 -18.67 8.48 7.55
N MET A 38 -17.51 7.88 7.84
CA MET A 38 -16.22 8.57 7.85
C MET A 38 -15.37 8.18 6.63
N PHE A 39 -14.79 9.18 5.95
CA PHE A 39 -13.86 8.99 4.85
C PHE A 39 -12.43 9.30 5.28
N ALA A 40 -11.50 8.37 5.08
CA ALA A 40 -10.07 8.60 5.36
C ALA A 40 -9.23 8.07 4.20
N LYS A 41 -8.10 8.73 3.90
CA LYS A 41 -7.16 8.29 2.85
C LYS A 41 -6.58 6.90 3.10
N SER A 42 -6.41 6.52 4.36
CA SER A 42 -6.05 5.16 4.75
C SER A 42 -6.46 4.88 6.19
N PRO A 43 -6.61 3.61 6.60
CA PRO A 43 -6.89 3.23 7.99
C PRO A 43 -5.85 3.75 8.99
N ASN A 44 -4.62 4.04 8.54
CA ASN A 44 -3.56 4.54 9.41
C ASN A 44 -3.80 5.98 9.88
N HIS A 45 -4.62 6.76 9.16
CA HIS A 45 -4.98 8.13 9.55
C HIS A 45 -6.06 8.19 10.63
N VAL A 46 -6.65 7.05 11.00
CA VAL A 46 -7.65 6.92 12.05
C VAL A 46 -7.00 6.33 13.30
N LEU A 47 -7.26 6.92 14.47
CA LEU A 47 -6.75 6.45 15.77
C LEU A 47 -7.18 5.01 16.02
N ALA A 48 -6.30 4.25 16.69
CA ALA A 48 -6.59 2.87 17.07
C ALA A 48 -7.89 2.74 17.89
N THR A 49 -8.17 3.73 18.74
CA THR A 49 -9.36 3.82 19.59
C THR A 49 -10.67 4.02 18.82
N ILE A 50 -10.65 4.70 17.67
CA ILE A 50 -11.79 4.75 16.74
C ILE A 50 -11.87 3.43 15.97
N LYS A 51 -10.75 2.94 15.45
CA LYS A 51 -10.70 1.70 14.65
C LYS A 51 -11.23 0.47 15.39
N SER A 52 -11.14 0.42 16.72
CA SER A 52 -11.69 -0.68 17.53
C SER A 52 -13.21 -0.64 17.67
N ARG A 53 -13.84 0.51 17.43
CA ARG A 53 -15.30 0.73 17.58
C ARG A 53 -16.06 0.77 16.25
N LEU A 54 -15.35 0.80 15.12
CA LEU A 54 -15.96 0.80 13.79
C LEU A 54 -16.07 -0.62 13.22
N ILE A 55 -17.16 -0.87 12.51
CA ILE A 55 -17.30 -2.06 11.65
C ILE A 55 -16.35 -1.86 10.45
N LYS A 56 -15.48 -2.86 10.20
CA LYS A 56 -14.53 -2.83 9.09
C LYS A 56 -15.10 -3.61 7.92
N GLU A 57 -15.54 -2.91 6.89
CA GLU A 57 -15.88 -3.51 5.59
C GLU A 57 -14.81 -3.13 4.56
N ASP A 58 -14.09 -4.11 4.05
CA ASP A 58 -13.17 -3.90 2.93
C ASP A 58 -13.93 -4.04 1.61
N LYS A 59 -14.35 -2.90 1.05
CA LYS A 59 -15.02 -2.83 -0.26
C LYS A 59 -14.05 -2.59 -1.42
N ARG A 60 -12.73 -2.63 -1.17
CA ARG A 60 -11.75 -2.43 -2.23
C ARG A 60 -11.84 -3.59 -3.21
N GLN A 61 -11.97 -3.28 -4.49
CA GLN A 61 -11.76 -4.27 -5.54
C GLN A 61 -10.25 -4.46 -5.71
N LYS A 62 -9.80 -5.72 -5.70
CA LYS A 62 -8.42 -6.03 -6.08
C LYS A 62 -8.30 -5.80 -7.59
N ILE A 63 -7.69 -4.69 -7.96
CA ILE A 63 -7.28 -4.46 -9.33
C ILE A 63 -6.01 -5.31 -9.53
N PRO A 64 -6.00 -6.27 -10.46
CA PRO A 64 -4.82 -7.09 -10.70
C PRO A 64 -3.71 -6.21 -11.26
N LEU A 65 -2.53 -6.23 -10.62
CA LEU A 65 -1.36 -5.54 -11.12
C LEU A 65 -0.81 -6.29 -12.34
N LYS A 66 -0.22 -5.55 -13.28
CA LYS A 66 0.48 -6.16 -14.42
C LYS A 66 1.67 -6.98 -13.91
N PRO A 67 1.75 -8.29 -14.18
CA PRO A 67 2.87 -9.10 -13.74
C PRO A 67 4.21 -8.54 -14.22
N LEU A 68 5.24 -8.70 -13.41
CA LEU A 68 6.61 -8.48 -13.87
C LEU A 68 7.03 -9.63 -14.78
N ASP A 69 7.73 -9.28 -15.85
CA ASP A 69 8.43 -10.25 -16.71
C ASP A 69 9.75 -10.66 -16.04
N LEU A 70 9.64 -11.23 -14.84
CA LEU A 70 10.76 -11.63 -14.00
C LEU A 70 10.36 -12.79 -13.09
N ASP A 71 11.03 -13.94 -13.24
CA ASP A 71 10.82 -15.11 -12.39
C ASP A 71 11.73 -15.05 -11.16
N LEU A 72 11.15 -14.72 -10.00
CA LEU A 72 11.89 -14.63 -8.75
C LEU A 72 12.42 -15.98 -8.26
N SER A 73 11.84 -17.10 -8.69
CA SER A 73 12.29 -18.44 -8.28
C SER A 73 13.63 -18.81 -8.91
N ARG A 74 13.92 -18.33 -10.13
CA ARG A 74 15.14 -18.63 -10.89
C ARG A 74 16.11 -17.45 -11.01
N LEU A 75 15.72 -16.29 -10.48
CA LEU A 75 16.50 -15.04 -10.48
C LEU A 75 18.01 -15.22 -10.30
N ASP A 76 18.76 -14.71 -11.27
CA ASP A 76 20.20 -14.50 -11.23
C ASP A 76 20.60 -13.05 -11.59
N LEU A 77 21.90 -12.73 -11.56
CA LEU A 77 22.39 -11.38 -11.89
C LEU A 77 22.15 -10.98 -13.36
N LYS A 78 22.18 -11.94 -14.28
CA LYS A 78 21.96 -11.72 -15.71
C LYS A 78 20.49 -11.37 -15.96
N ASP A 79 19.57 -12.06 -15.29
CA ASP A 79 18.14 -11.79 -15.32
C ASP A 79 17.83 -10.39 -14.78
N ILE A 80 18.39 -10.02 -13.62
CA ILE A 80 18.24 -8.68 -13.04
C ILE A 80 18.72 -7.61 -14.00
N TYR A 81 19.91 -7.78 -14.58
CA TYR A 81 20.47 -6.82 -15.53
C TYR A 81 19.59 -6.67 -16.78
N ALA A 82 19.15 -7.79 -17.36
CA ALA A 82 18.28 -7.78 -18.54
C ALA A 82 16.94 -7.10 -18.25
N PHE A 83 16.33 -7.42 -17.11
CA PHE A 83 15.08 -6.81 -16.66
C PHE A 83 15.22 -5.29 -16.49
N LEU A 84 16.22 -4.82 -15.75
CA LEU A 84 16.44 -3.38 -15.52
C LEU A 84 16.74 -2.62 -16.82
N LYS A 85 17.50 -3.23 -17.74
CA LYS A 85 17.78 -2.64 -19.06
C LYS A 85 16.54 -2.52 -19.93
N ASN A 86 15.61 -3.48 -19.84
CA ASN A 86 14.33 -3.40 -20.56
C ASN A 86 13.40 -2.39 -19.90
N LEU A 87 13.37 -2.34 -18.57
CA LEU A 87 12.62 -1.35 -17.79
C LEU A 87 13.03 0.09 -18.14
N ASP A 88 14.33 0.33 -18.35
CA ASP A 88 14.86 1.64 -18.75
C ASP A 88 14.42 2.09 -20.16
N LYS A 89 13.95 1.16 -21.00
CA LYS A 89 13.38 1.46 -22.33
C LYS A 89 11.88 1.69 -22.26
N GLU A 90 11.22 1.29 -21.18
CA GLU A 90 9.79 1.56 -21.00
C GLU A 90 9.60 3.06 -20.73
N ASN A 91 8.73 3.69 -21.52
CA ASN A 91 8.28 5.04 -21.23
C ASN A 91 7.19 4.96 -20.17
N PHE A 92 7.48 5.51 -19.00
CA PHE A 92 6.49 5.65 -17.95
C PHE A 92 5.78 6.99 -18.11
N ASP A 93 4.53 6.94 -18.59
CA ASP A 93 3.71 8.13 -18.81
C ASP A 93 3.30 8.83 -17.50
N SER A 94 3.42 8.14 -16.36
CA SER A 94 3.07 8.69 -15.05
C SER A 94 3.91 8.07 -13.92
N ARG A 95 3.96 8.77 -12.78
CA ARG A 95 4.53 8.24 -11.52
C ARG A 95 3.72 7.06 -10.96
N GLU A 96 2.42 7.02 -11.26
CA GLU A 96 1.54 5.93 -10.86
C GLU A 96 1.97 4.62 -11.54
N ASN A 97 2.25 4.65 -12.85
CA ASN A 97 2.73 3.48 -13.59
C ASN A 97 4.06 2.95 -13.03
N GLN A 98 4.94 3.83 -12.55
CA GLN A 98 6.19 3.43 -11.91
C GLN A 98 5.96 2.79 -10.53
N ARG A 99 5.04 3.36 -9.75
CA ARG A 99 4.63 2.80 -8.45
C ARG A 99 4.02 1.41 -8.63
N GLU A 100 3.16 1.22 -9.63
CA GLU A 100 2.56 -0.08 -9.95
C GLU A 100 3.63 -1.15 -10.21
N ARG A 101 4.78 -0.81 -10.79
CA ARG A 101 5.88 -1.78 -10.97
C ARG A 101 6.52 -2.22 -9.66
N ILE A 102 6.69 -1.30 -8.71
CA ILE A 102 7.19 -1.62 -7.36
C ILE A 102 6.19 -2.52 -6.63
N GLU A 103 4.90 -2.20 -6.73
CA GLU A 103 3.83 -3.00 -6.15
C GLU A 103 3.73 -4.39 -6.82
N SER A 104 3.95 -4.46 -8.13
CA SER A 104 4.00 -5.74 -8.87
C SER A 104 5.16 -6.62 -8.42
N LEU A 105 6.30 -6.02 -8.06
CA LEU A 105 7.42 -6.76 -7.45
C LEU A 105 7.02 -7.34 -6.10
N LEU A 106 6.38 -6.54 -5.25
CA LEU A 106 5.91 -6.98 -3.94
C LEU A 106 4.87 -8.10 -4.06
N GLU A 107 3.95 -8.00 -5.02
CA GLU A 107 2.99 -9.07 -5.32
C GLU A 107 3.69 -10.35 -5.77
N SER A 108 4.71 -10.24 -6.63
CA SER A 108 5.51 -11.38 -7.07
C SER A 108 6.21 -12.06 -5.89
N VAL A 109 6.85 -11.28 -5.01
CA VAL A 109 7.47 -11.78 -3.77
C VAL A 109 6.46 -12.57 -2.93
N ASN A 110 5.26 -12.01 -2.73
CA ASN A 110 4.20 -12.67 -1.98
C ASN A 110 3.69 -13.94 -2.66
N ARG A 111 3.53 -13.93 -3.99
CA ARG A 111 3.11 -15.08 -4.80
C ARG A 111 4.12 -16.23 -4.73
N HIS A 112 5.40 -15.92 -4.75
CA HIS A 112 6.50 -16.87 -4.56
C HIS A 112 6.76 -17.23 -3.09
N LYS A 113 5.96 -16.70 -2.15
CA LYS A 113 6.07 -16.94 -0.70
C LYS A 113 7.46 -16.63 -0.13
N ILE A 114 8.12 -15.62 -0.67
CA ILE A 114 9.44 -15.17 -0.19
C ILE A 114 9.23 -14.34 1.09
N PRO A 115 9.76 -14.76 2.25
CA PRO A 115 9.55 -14.03 3.50
C PRO A 115 10.38 -12.73 3.51
N LEU A 116 9.69 -11.62 3.78
CA LEU A 116 10.31 -10.32 4.00
C LEU A 116 10.36 -10.00 5.51
N ASN A 117 11.51 -9.55 5.98
CA ASN A 117 11.67 -8.97 7.32
C ASN A 117 11.27 -7.49 7.33
N GLU A 118 11.28 -6.89 8.51
CA GLU A 118 10.89 -5.48 8.69
C GLU A 118 11.76 -4.51 7.87
N GLN A 119 13.08 -4.74 7.82
CA GLN A 119 14.01 -3.89 7.06
C GLN A 119 13.74 -3.95 5.55
N GLU A 120 13.40 -5.12 5.04
CA GLU A 120 13.07 -5.31 3.62
C GLU A 120 11.72 -4.70 3.27
N LEU A 121 10.72 -4.84 4.13
CA LEU A 121 9.44 -4.14 3.98
C LEU A 121 9.64 -2.61 4.00
N GLN A 122 10.48 -2.10 4.91
CA GLN A 122 10.86 -0.69 4.93
C GLN A 122 11.59 -0.26 3.65
N ALA A 123 12.40 -1.13 3.04
CA ALA A 123 13.05 -0.84 1.77
C ALA A 123 12.04 -0.66 0.63
N PHE A 124 10.95 -1.44 0.58
CA PHE A 124 9.85 -1.21 -0.37
C PHE A 124 9.16 0.14 -0.12
N ASP A 125 8.90 0.51 1.13
CA ASP A 125 8.32 1.83 1.46
C ASP A 125 9.24 2.98 1.01
N LEU A 126 10.56 2.82 1.21
CA LEU A 126 11.55 3.80 0.76
C LEU A 126 11.59 3.89 -0.77
N ALA A 127 11.49 2.77 -1.50
CA ALA A 127 11.45 2.76 -2.96
C ALA A 127 10.20 3.49 -3.50
N ILE A 128 9.02 3.28 -2.89
CA ILE A 128 7.80 4.00 -3.24
C ILE A 128 7.95 5.50 -2.99
N LYS A 129 8.56 5.89 -1.87
CA LYS A 129 8.86 7.31 -1.57
C LYS A 129 9.88 7.89 -2.56
N ALA A 130 10.95 7.18 -2.88
CA ALA A 130 11.99 7.60 -3.82
C ALA A 130 11.45 7.75 -5.25
N ASN A 131 10.39 7.02 -5.61
CA ASN A 131 9.68 7.20 -6.87
C ASN A 131 9.05 8.60 -7.04
N SER A 132 8.89 9.35 -5.95
CA SER A 132 8.50 10.76 -6.01
C SER A 132 9.63 11.70 -6.40
N SER A 133 10.88 11.25 -6.32
CA SER A 133 12.10 11.94 -6.75
C SER A 133 12.42 11.55 -8.21
N TYR A 134 12.97 12.46 -9.01
CA TYR A 134 13.17 12.33 -10.48
C TYR A 134 14.12 11.21 -10.96
N TYR A 135 14.45 10.23 -10.12
CA TYR A 135 15.33 9.12 -10.48
C TYR A 135 14.60 8.06 -11.32
N LYS A 136 15.36 7.38 -12.19
CA LYS A 136 14.80 6.25 -12.96
C LYS A 136 14.36 5.13 -12.04
N LEU A 137 13.23 4.51 -12.37
CA LEU A 137 12.67 3.37 -11.63
C LEU A 137 13.67 2.21 -11.49
N SER A 138 14.53 1.99 -12.48
CA SER A 138 15.57 0.96 -12.44
C SER A 138 16.52 1.13 -11.24
N TYR A 139 16.89 2.36 -10.88
CA TYR A 139 17.71 2.63 -9.70
C TYR A 139 16.97 2.32 -8.40
N ASN A 140 15.64 2.53 -8.38
CA ASN A 140 14.82 2.21 -7.21
C ASN A 140 14.62 0.69 -7.04
N LEU A 141 14.48 -0.07 -8.14
CA LEU A 141 14.27 -1.52 -8.09
C LEU A 141 15.55 -2.33 -7.89
N LEU A 142 16.70 -1.84 -8.37
CA LEU A 142 17.99 -2.54 -8.24
C LEU A 142 18.31 -2.99 -6.80
N PRO A 143 18.28 -2.14 -5.76
CA PRO A 143 18.61 -2.57 -4.40
C PRO A 143 17.62 -3.63 -3.87
N LEU A 144 16.34 -3.53 -4.23
CA LEU A 144 15.33 -4.53 -3.86
C LEU A 144 15.62 -5.89 -4.51
N LEU A 145 15.92 -5.90 -5.82
CA LEU A 145 16.22 -7.12 -6.56
C LEU A 145 17.51 -7.80 -6.07
N LEU A 146 18.54 -7.02 -5.72
CA LEU A 146 19.77 -7.56 -5.13
C LEU A 146 19.55 -8.15 -3.74
N SER A 147 18.70 -7.52 -2.92
CA SER A 147 18.30 -8.05 -1.62
C SER A 147 17.52 -9.37 -1.75
N LEU A 148 16.62 -9.48 -2.73
CA LEU A 148 15.91 -10.73 -3.02
C LEU A 148 16.87 -11.82 -3.52
N LEU A 149 17.84 -11.47 -4.36
CA LEU A 149 18.86 -12.40 -4.85
C LEU A 149 19.75 -12.93 -3.71
N SER A 150 20.14 -12.08 -2.76
CA SER A 150 20.99 -12.50 -1.65
C SER A 150 20.28 -13.49 -0.73
N LYS A 151 18.98 -13.32 -0.46
CA LYS A 151 18.17 -14.29 0.29
C LYS A 151 18.17 -15.68 -0.32
N LYS A 152 18.10 -15.77 -1.64
CA LYS A 152 18.08 -17.05 -2.33
C LYS A 152 19.43 -17.80 -2.22
N LYS A 153 20.52 -17.07 -1.98
CA LYS A 153 21.86 -17.65 -1.79
C LYS A 153 22.13 -18.08 -0.35
N THR A 154 21.33 -17.61 0.61
CA THR A 154 21.47 -17.99 2.02
C THR A 154 20.56 -19.20 2.28
N PRO A 155 21.12 -20.37 2.64
CA PRO A 155 20.34 -21.58 2.93
C PRO A 155 19.44 -21.42 4.16
#